data_AF-A0A948YUK7-F1
#
_entry.id   AF-A0A948YUK7-F1
#
_cell.length_a   1.000
_cell.length_b   1.000
_cell.length_c   1.000
_cell.angle_alpha   90.00
_cell.angle_beta   90.00
_cell.angle_gamma   90.00
#
_symmetry.space_group_name_H-M   'P 1'
#
loop_
_entity.id
_entity.type
_entity.pdbx_description
1 polymer ?
#
loop_
_entity_poly.entity_id
_entity_poly.type
_entity_poly.pdbx_seq_one_letter_code
_entity_poly.pdbx_strand_id
1 'polypeptide(L)'
;MKTKTLQLYKKLLPQKIAVLVHKEGNGFWAEIKGRGLENCHTQAENFNELIKMVNDAIFDYLEIPLKVRKDLGFYLPCSIINALKEKAIKRRGQLILKYINDQTKVKREVAFTLA
;
A
#
# COMPACT_ATOMS: atom_id res chain seq x y z
N MET A 1 12.19 -26.96 0.23
CA MET A 1 10.73 -26.72 0.02
C MET A 1 10.30 -25.25 0.10
N LYS A 2 10.96 -24.37 0.88
CA LYS A 2 10.55 -22.94 1.05
C LYS A 2 10.45 -22.12 -0.25
N THR A 3 11.28 -22.39 -1.25
CA THR A 3 11.41 -21.54 -2.45
C THR A 3 10.22 -21.63 -3.40
N LYS A 4 9.60 -22.82 -3.56
CA LYS A 4 8.47 -23.03 -4.48
C LYS A 4 7.20 -22.33 -3.97
N THR A 5 6.94 -22.42 -2.67
CA THR A 5 5.78 -21.76 -2.04
C THR A 5 5.88 -20.25 -2.08
N LEU A 6 7.07 -19.68 -1.83
CA LEU A 6 7.27 -18.23 -1.93
C LEU A 6 7.06 -17.72 -3.37
N GLN A 7 7.58 -18.44 -4.37
CA GLN A 7 7.38 -18.10 -5.78
C GLN A 7 5.91 -18.16 -6.20
N LEU A 8 5.13 -19.09 -5.63
CA LEU A 8 3.68 -19.16 -5.86
C LEU A 8 3.01 -17.86 -5.40
N TYR A 9 3.24 -17.43 -4.16
CA TYR A 9 2.63 -16.22 -3.63
C TYR A 9 3.11 -14.95 -4.33
N LYS A 10 4.39 -14.88 -4.75
CA LYS A 10 4.89 -13.77 -5.57
C LYS A 10 4.14 -13.62 -6.89
N LYS A 11 3.67 -14.72 -7.49
CA LYS A 11 2.89 -14.68 -8.74
C LYS A 11 1.45 -14.20 -8.54
N LEU A 12 0.91 -14.32 -7.32
CA LEU A 12 -0.42 -13.80 -7.00
C LEU A 12 -0.42 -12.29 -6.80
N LEU A 13 0.73 -11.73 -6.40
CA LEU A 13 0.85 -10.30 -6.11
C LEU A 13 1.04 -9.50 -7.41
N PRO A 14 0.09 -8.63 -7.79
CA PRO A 14 0.28 -7.73 -8.91
C PRO A 14 1.41 -6.75 -8.61
N GLN A 15 2.27 -6.46 -9.60
CA GLN A 15 3.40 -5.53 -9.40
C GLN A 15 2.94 -4.10 -9.04
N LYS A 16 1.78 -3.69 -9.55
CA LYS A 16 1.17 -2.38 -9.33
C LYS A 16 -0.31 -2.55 -9.03
N ILE A 17 -0.81 -1.74 -8.12
CA ILE A 17 -2.23 -1.64 -7.78
C ILE A 17 -2.62 -0.16 -7.75
N ALA A 18 -3.90 0.11 -7.94
CA ALA A 18 -4.48 1.41 -7.66
C ALA A 18 -5.26 1.33 -6.35
N VAL A 19 -5.22 2.38 -5.54
CA VAL A 19 -5.95 2.45 -4.28
C VAL A 19 -6.72 3.76 -4.28
N LEU A 20 -8.06 3.68 -4.27
CA LEU A 20 -8.91 4.85 -4.11
C LEU A 20 -8.93 5.20 -2.63
N VAL A 21 -8.35 6.34 -2.27
CA VAL A 21 -8.29 6.84 -0.90
C VAL A 21 -9.30 7.97 -0.71
N HIS A 22 -10.03 7.86 0.40
CA HIS A 22 -11.06 8.78 0.82
C HIS A 22 -10.76 9.22 2.25
N LYS A 23 -10.80 10.52 2.52
CA LYS A 23 -10.83 11.01 3.89
C LYS A 23 -12.27 11.02 4.39
N GLU A 24 -12.53 10.39 5.53
CA GLU A 24 -13.86 10.32 6.14
C GLU A 24 -13.75 10.70 7.61
N GLY A 25 -14.32 11.85 7.97
CA GLY A 25 -14.16 12.45 9.30
C GLY A 25 -12.68 12.64 9.67
N ASN A 26 -12.27 11.99 10.77
CA ASN A 26 -10.89 12.01 11.26
C ASN A 26 -10.01 10.90 10.68
N GLY A 27 -10.56 9.97 9.89
CA GLY A 27 -9.86 8.81 9.36
C GLY A 27 -9.79 8.78 7.84
N PHE A 28 -9.36 7.63 7.33
CA PHE A 28 -9.23 7.32 5.92
C PHE A 28 -9.89 5.98 5.62
N TRP A 29 -10.60 5.94 4.50
CA TRP A 29 -11.11 4.73 3.88
C TRP A 29 -10.39 4.50 2.56
N ALA A 30 -10.11 3.25 2.24
CA ALA A 30 -9.43 2.86 1.02
C ALA A 30 -10.12 1.68 0.34
N GLU A 31 -10.29 1.81 -0.98
CA GLU A 31 -10.66 0.71 -1.85
C GLU A 31 -9.46 0.32 -2.71
N ILE A 32 -9.08 -0.95 -2.64
CA ILE A 32 -7.96 -1.50 -3.37
C ILE A 32 -8.48 -2.01 -4.72
N LYS A 33 -7.91 -1.49 -5.80
CA LYS A 33 -8.22 -1.83 -7.18
C LYS A 33 -7.11 -2.68 -7.75
N GLY A 34 -7.47 -3.86 -8.23
CA GLY A 34 -6.57 -4.78 -8.89
C GLY A 34 -7.31 -6.03 -9.32
N ARG A 35 -6.73 -6.77 -10.27
CA ARG A 35 -7.27 -8.07 -10.68
C ARG A 35 -7.12 -9.05 -9.52
N GLY A 36 -8.21 -9.68 -9.09
CA GLY A 36 -8.21 -10.59 -7.93
C GLY A 36 -8.19 -9.88 -6.58
N LEU A 37 -8.63 -8.61 -6.53
CA LEU A 37 -8.80 -7.81 -5.31
C LEU A 37 -10.16 -7.08 -5.32
N GLU A 38 -11.18 -7.70 -5.93
CA GLU A 38 -12.52 -7.13 -6.04
C GLU A 38 -13.17 -6.95 -4.66
N ASN A 39 -13.77 -5.79 -4.40
CA ASN A 39 -14.36 -5.43 -3.10
C ASN A 39 -13.36 -5.52 -1.92
N CYS A 40 -12.07 -5.36 -2.18
CA CYS A 40 -11.06 -5.29 -1.13
C CYS A 40 -11.01 -3.86 -0.57
N HIS A 41 -11.48 -3.69 0.67
CA HIS A 41 -11.59 -2.40 1.33
C HIS A 41 -10.88 -2.41 2.69
N THR A 42 -10.41 -1.25 3.11
CA THR A 42 -9.78 -1.08 4.42
C THR A 42 -9.92 0.35 4.92
N GLN A 43 -9.61 0.57 6.19
CA GLN A 43 -9.67 1.90 6.80
C GLN A 43 -8.62 2.06 7.89
N ALA A 44 -8.27 3.30 8.21
CA ALA A 44 -7.31 3.63 9.25
C ALA A 44 -7.52 5.05 9.79
N GLU A 45 -6.99 5.36 10.97
CA GLU A 45 -7.14 6.69 11.57
C GLU A 45 -6.21 7.72 10.91
N ASN A 46 -5.09 7.26 10.36
CA ASN A 46 -4.13 8.12 9.68
C ASN A 46 -3.54 7.43 8.44
N PHE A 47 -2.94 8.22 7.56
CA PHE A 47 -2.45 7.72 6.28
C PHE A 47 -1.28 6.72 6.42
N ASN A 48 -0.43 6.87 7.42
CA ASN A 48 0.68 5.93 7.65
C ASN A 48 0.16 4.56 8.07
N GLU A 49 -0.86 4.54 8.92
CA GLU A 49 -1.57 3.33 9.29
C GLU A 49 -2.35 2.76 8.09
N LEU A 50 -2.98 3.61 7.27
CA LEU A 50 -3.68 3.18 6.06
C LEU A 50 -2.78 2.36 5.12
N ILE A 51 -1.52 2.75 4.94
CA ILE A 51 -0.57 1.98 4.13
C ILE A 51 -0.38 0.56 4.70
N LYS A 52 -0.30 0.41 6.03
CA LYS A 52 -0.19 -0.91 6.67
C LYS A 52 -1.47 -1.72 6.45
N MET A 53 -2.61 -1.09 6.72
CA MET A 53 -3.93 -1.70 6.57
C MET A 53 -4.24 -2.12 5.13
N VAL A 54 -3.72 -1.40 4.13
CA VAL A 54 -3.79 -1.79 2.71
C VAL A 54 -3.01 -3.07 2.46
N ASN A 55 -1.78 -3.18 2.98
CA ASN A 55 -0.97 -4.38 2.81
C ASN A 55 -1.58 -5.60 3.51
N ASP A 56 -2.07 -5.41 4.73
CA ASP A 56 -2.74 -6.48 5.49
C ASP A 56 -3.99 -6.94 4.76
N ALA A 57 -4.84 -6.03 4.28
CA ALA A 57 -6.03 -6.37 3.51
C ALA A 57 -5.72 -7.16 2.23
N ILE A 58 -4.68 -6.80 1.48
CA ILE A 58 -4.25 -7.54 0.28
C ILE A 58 -3.79 -8.95 0.65
N PHE A 59 -2.95 -9.07 1.67
CA PHE A 59 -2.42 -10.36 2.07
C PHE A 59 -3.47 -11.28 2.70
N ASP A 60 -4.43 -10.71 3.42
CA ASP A 60 -5.57 -11.45 3.96
C ASP A 60 -6.52 -11.91 2.84
N TYR A 61 -6.84 -11.02 1.90
CA TYR A 61 -7.70 -11.33 0.75
C TYR A 61 -7.12 -12.46 -0.12
N LEU A 62 -5.80 -12.46 -0.32
CA LEU A 62 -5.09 -13.49 -1.09
C LEU A 62 -4.72 -14.73 -0.25
N GLU A 63 -5.18 -14.81 1.00
CA GLU A 63 -4.92 -15.90 1.95
C GLU A 63 -3.43 -16.21 2.13
N ILE A 64 -2.58 -15.18 2.09
CA ILE A 64 -1.13 -15.32 2.20
C ILE A 64 -0.75 -15.56 3.68
N PRO A 65 -0.08 -16.67 4.02
CA PRO A 65 0.28 -16.97 5.40
C PRO A 65 1.25 -15.95 6.00
N LEU A 66 1.01 -15.54 7.26
CA LEU A 66 1.86 -14.58 7.99
C LEU A 66 3.36 -14.90 7.93
N LYS A 67 3.72 -16.19 7.99
CA LYS A 67 5.11 -16.66 8.01
C LYS A 67 5.92 -16.28 6.77
N VAL A 68 5.25 -16.02 5.63
CA VAL A 68 5.92 -15.70 4.35
C VAL A 68 5.76 -14.24 3.92
N ARG A 69 4.85 -13.46 4.53
CA ARG A 69 4.56 -12.07 4.13
C ARG A 69 5.81 -11.19 4.10
N LYS A 70 6.69 -11.32 5.10
CA LYS A 70 7.95 -10.56 5.19
C LYS A 70 8.90 -10.74 4.00
N ASP A 71 8.78 -11.85 3.27
CA ASP A 71 9.66 -12.22 2.16
C ASP A 71 9.05 -11.85 0.78
N LEU A 72 7.82 -11.31 0.78
CA LEU A 72 7.05 -10.98 -0.43
C LEU A 72 7.13 -9.50 -0.82
N GLY A 73 7.63 -8.63 0.06
CA GLY A 73 7.69 -7.18 -0.15
C GLY A 73 6.47 -6.47 0.44
N PHE A 74 6.39 -5.16 0.21
CA PHE A 74 5.27 -4.33 0.67
C PHE A 74 4.86 -3.32 -0.40
N TYR A 75 3.56 -3.12 -0.56
CA TYR A 75 3.00 -2.07 -1.39
C TYR A 75 3.22 -0.71 -0.73
N LEU A 76 3.86 0.19 -1.48
CA LEU A 76 4.04 1.58 -1.08
C LEU A 76 3.49 2.51 -2.17
N PRO A 77 2.97 3.69 -1.80
CA PRO A 77 2.64 4.73 -2.76
C PRO A 77 3.85 5.06 -3.65
N CYS A 78 3.64 5.18 -4.96
CA CYS A 78 4.70 5.49 -5.93
C CYS A 78 5.46 6.78 -5.58
N SER A 79 4.79 7.76 -4.96
CA SER A 79 5.42 9.00 -4.48
C SER A 79 6.50 8.74 -3.43
N ILE A 80 6.27 7.79 -2.51
CA ILE A 80 7.24 7.38 -1.49
C ILE A 80 8.41 6.67 -2.18
N ILE A 81 8.15 5.75 -3.10
CA ILE A 81 9.19 5.02 -3.82
C ILE A 81 10.06 5.98 -4.64
N ASN A 82 9.47 6.94 -5.33
CA ASN A 82 10.20 7.95 -6.10
C ASN A 82 11.07 8.81 -5.18
N ALA A 83 10.52 9.31 -4.06
CA ALA A 83 11.28 10.05 -3.06
C ALA A 83 12.45 9.24 -2.47
N LEU A 84 12.29 7.92 -2.32
CA LEU A 84 13.37 7.02 -1.86
C LEU A 84 14.45 6.81 -2.93
N LYS A 85 14.05 6.67 -4.21
CA LYS A 85 14.97 6.49 -5.35
C LYS A 85 15.81 7.73 -5.64
N GLU A 86 15.24 8.91 -5.43
CA GLU A 86 15.91 10.17 -5.76
C GLU A 86 17.14 10.48 -4.88
N LYS A 87 17.42 9.72 -3.80
CA LYS A 87 18.58 9.91 -2.89
C LYS A 87 18.84 11.37 -2.47
N ALA A 88 17.84 12.25 -2.58
CA ALA A 88 18.01 13.68 -2.44
C ALA A 88 17.35 14.21 -1.15
N ILE A 89 18.24 14.47 -0.19
CA ILE A 89 18.28 15.70 0.61
C ILE A 89 17.33 15.77 1.83
N LYS A 90 17.88 15.45 3.01
CA LYS A 90 17.66 16.08 4.34
C LYS A 90 16.23 16.25 4.89
N ARG A 91 15.16 15.86 4.20
CA ARG A 91 13.76 16.22 4.55
C ARG A 91 12.77 15.06 4.41
N ARG A 92 13.21 13.84 4.73
CA ARG A 92 12.41 12.59 4.66
C ARG A 92 11.04 12.68 5.34
N GLY A 93 10.98 13.30 6.52
CA GLY A 93 9.71 13.50 7.26
C GLY A 93 8.78 14.55 6.65
N GLN A 94 9.33 15.62 6.05
CA GLN A 94 8.53 16.71 5.49
C GLN A 94 7.83 16.33 4.18
N LEU A 95 8.44 15.48 3.34
CA LEU A 95 7.80 15.00 2.11
C LEU A 95 6.62 14.07 2.41
N ILE A 96 6.78 13.18 3.40
CA ILE A 96 5.71 12.31 3.88
C ILE A 96 4.58 13.18 4.46
N LEU A 97 4.90 14.15 5.33
CA LEU A 97 3.89 15.04 5.91
C LEU A 97 3.19 15.93 4.88
N LYS A 98 3.90 16.49 3.90
CA LYS A 98 3.31 17.28 2.81
C LYS A 98 2.36 16.44 1.96
N TYR A 99 2.76 15.21 1.63
CA TYR A 99 1.91 14.26 0.93
C TYR A 99 0.66 13.94 1.75
N ILE A 100 0.81 13.59 3.04
CA ILE A 100 -0.30 13.33 3.96
C ILE A 100 -1.25 14.54 4.01
N ASN A 101 -0.74 15.76 4.09
CA ASN A 101 -1.55 16.97 4.16
C ASN A 101 -2.32 17.24 2.84
N ASP A 102 -1.69 16.99 1.70
CA ASP A 102 -2.34 17.09 0.36
C ASP A 102 -3.38 15.99 0.11
N GLN A 103 -3.27 14.83 0.79
CA GLN A 103 -4.28 13.76 0.72
C GLN A 103 -5.58 14.11 1.46
N THR A 104 -5.64 15.20 2.22
CA THR A 104 -6.81 15.48 3.09
C THR A 104 -8.01 16.15 2.41
N LYS A 105 -7.94 16.47 1.11
CA LYS A 105 -8.93 17.37 0.48
C LYS A 105 -9.90 16.78 -0.54
N VAL A 106 -9.67 15.62 -1.16
CA VAL A 106 -10.57 15.04 -2.19
C VAL A 106 -10.39 13.52 -2.32
N LYS A 107 -11.44 12.77 -2.69
CA LYS A 107 -11.36 11.39 -3.22
C LYS A 107 -10.32 11.31 -4.33
N ARG A 108 -9.31 10.45 -4.20
CA ARG A 108 -8.23 10.34 -5.19
C ARG A 108 -7.77 8.90 -5.38
N GLU A 109 -7.36 8.60 -6.60
CA GLU A 109 -6.66 7.35 -6.91
C GLU A 109 -5.17 7.51 -6.64
N VAL A 110 -4.61 6.58 -5.88
CA VAL A 110 -3.20 6.53 -5.52
C VAL A 110 -2.60 5.25 -6.07
N ALA A 111 -1.57 5.37 -6.89
CA ALA A 111 -0.84 4.22 -7.40
C ALA A 111 0.13 3.69 -6.33
N PHE A 112 0.06 2.38 -6.06
CA PHE A 112 1.00 1.66 -5.21
C PHE A 112 1.81 0.68 -6.05
N THR A 113 3.07 0.48 -5.68
CA THR A 113 3.97 -0.50 -6.30
C THR A 113 4.54 -1.42 -5.22
N LEU A 114 4.63 -2.71 -5.53
CA LEU A 114 5.30 -3.70 -4.67
C LEU A 114 6.81 -3.42 -4.65
N ALA A 115 7.34 -3.07 -3.48
CA ALA A 115 8.75 -2.74 -3.24
C ALA A 115 9.52 -3.88 -2.56
#